data_AF-A0A7S2NWB3-F1
#
_entry.id   AF-A0A7S2NWB3-F1
#
_cell.length_a   1.000
_cell.length_b   1.000
_cell.length_c   1.000
_cell.angle_alpha   90.00
_cell.angle_beta   90.00
_cell.angle_gamma   90.00
#
_symmetry.space_group_name_H-M   'P 1'
#
loop_
_entity.id
_entity.type
_entity.pdbx_description
1 polymer ?
#
loop_
_entity_poly.entity_id
_entity_poly.type
_entity_poly.pdbx_seq_one_letter_code
_entity_poly.pdbx_strand_id
1 'polypeptide(L)'
;PKVRNSHELPKWLAMPEVKDRLKGKKVMMYCTGGIRCERFSALLSQMKEEEPDFQTEGEFMVRGGIERYMKTFPQGGFWKGKNFLFDKRQEQVPDKKPQEELDQEVESHCSKCKELCGEYRGGFKCSVKDCQVPIIVCASCRDALAGAPAEARTLQCPLCEEGFVLRDKEAPKLKAAEKRKADASAHAMGKAAKRMKKFADRPPSTRLFVGGLPLVIDAA
;
A
#
# COMPACT_ATOMS: atom_id res chain seq x y z
N PRO A 1 -6.10 6.10 -8.17
CA PRO A 1 -5.20 5.30 -9.04
C PRO A 1 -5.59 3.81 -8.93
N LYS A 2 -5.55 3.03 -10.02
CA LYS A 2 -5.90 1.61 -9.97
C LYS A 2 -4.67 0.80 -9.52
N VAL A 3 -4.35 0.82 -8.23
CA VAL A 3 -3.21 0.10 -7.63
C VAL A 3 -3.61 -0.54 -6.30
N ARG A 4 -3.06 -1.71 -5.98
CA ARG A 4 -3.31 -2.45 -4.74
C ARG A 4 -2.35 -2.05 -3.62
N ASN A 5 -1.13 -1.66 -4.00
CA ASN A 5 -0.09 -1.22 -3.07
C ASN A 5 0.81 -0.18 -3.73
N SER A 6 1.66 0.46 -2.92
CA SER A 6 2.52 1.55 -3.41
C SER A 6 3.62 1.07 -4.37
N HIS A 7 3.97 -0.22 -4.36
CA HIS A 7 4.99 -0.78 -5.27
C HIS A 7 4.46 -0.95 -6.69
N GLU A 8 3.14 -0.98 -6.88
CA GLU A 8 2.51 -1.01 -8.20
C GLU A 8 2.44 0.38 -8.87
N LEU A 9 2.70 1.47 -8.15
CA LEU A 9 2.62 2.83 -8.69
C LEU A 9 3.51 3.07 -9.92
N PRO A 10 4.79 2.64 -9.95
CA PRO A 10 5.62 2.78 -11.16
C PRO A 10 5.03 2.05 -12.36
N LYS A 11 4.50 0.84 -12.16
CA LYS A 11 3.88 0.03 -13.23
C LYS A 11 2.62 0.71 -13.76
N TRP A 12 1.78 1.21 -12.85
CA TRP A 12 0.56 1.93 -13.20
C TRP A 12 0.85 3.22 -13.96
N LEU A 13 1.85 3.98 -13.52
CA LEU A 13 2.23 5.24 -14.18
C LEU A 13 2.91 5.01 -15.53
N ALA A 14 3.55 3.86 -15.74
CA ALA A 14 4.15 3.48 -17.02
C ALA A 14 3.13 3.14 -18.12
N MET A 15 1.85 2.94 -17.76
CA MET A 15 0.79 2.61 -18.71
C MET A 15 0.52 3.80 -19.66
N PRO A 16 0.51 3.60 -20.99
CA PRO A 16 0.27 4.67 -21.96
C PRO A 16 -0.98 5.49 -21.66
N GLU A 17 -2.10 4.84 -21.36
CA GLU A 17 -3.38 5.49 -21.06
C GLU A 17 -3.32 6.35 -19.79
N VAL A 18 -2.44 6.02 -18.84
CA VAL A 18 -2.25 6.82 -17.62
C VAL A 18 -1.38 8.03 -17.94
N LYS A 19 -0.31 7.85 -18.73
CA LYS A 19 0.55 8.94 -19.17
C LYS A 19 -0.22 9.97 -19.97
N ASP A 20 -1.00 9.52 -20.94
CA ASP A 20 -1.82 10.40 -21.80
C ASP A 20 -2.82 11.21 -20.98
N ARG A 21 -3.41 10.62 -19.93
CA ARG A 21 -4.32 11.33 -19.02
C ARG A 21 -3.63 12.41 -18.20
N LEU A 22 -2.35 12.24 -17.86
CA LEU A 22 -1.60 13.17 -17.02
C LEU A 22 -0.83 14.21 -17.84
N LYS A 23 -0.49 13.90 -19.10
CA LYS A 23 0.27 14.78 -19.98
C LYS A 23 -0.43 16.13 -20.17
N GLY A 24 0.30 17.21 -19.93
CA GLY A 24 -0.21 18.59 -20.02
C GLY A 24 -1.28 18.95 -18.98
N LYS A 25 -1.41 18.20 -17.87
CA LYS A 25 -2.37 18.48 -16.80
C LYS A 25 -1.69 18.88 -15.49
N LYS A 26 -2.40 19.65 -14.67
CA LYS A 26 -2.08 19.84 -13.25
C LYS A 26 -2.47 18.59 -12.46
N VAL A 27 -1.51 18.00 -11.77
CA VAL A 27 -1.67 16.79 -10.98
C VAL A 27 -1.63 17.14 -9.51
N MET A 28 -2.78 17.06 -8.83
CA MET A 28 -2.86 17.20 -7.37
C MET A 28 -2.88 15.82 -6.71
N MET A 29 -2.05 15.66 -5.68
CA MET A 29 -1.83 14.39 -5.00
C MET A 29 -2.08 14.53 -3.50
N TYR A 30 -2.69 13.49 -2.94
CA TYR A 30 -2.88 13.40 -1.50
C TYR A 30 -2.81 11.94 -1.05
N CYS A 31 -2.40 11.75 0.19
CA CYS A 31 -2.54 10.51 0.93
C CYS A 31 -2.71 10.86 2.41
N THR A 32 -2.96 9.86 3.26
CA THR A 32 -3.26 10.07 4.69
C THR A 32 -2.29 11.05 5.38
N GLY A 33 -0.97 10.81 5.26
CA GLY A 33 0.06 11.63 5.91
C GLY A 33 1.11 12.26 4.97
N GLY A 34 0.88 12.28 3.66
CA GLY A 34 1.78 12.91 2.67
C GLY A 34 2.95 12.07 2.16
N ILE A 35 3.49 11.12 2.94
CA ILE A 35 4.72 10.37 2.58
C ILE A 35 4.66 9.62 1.23
N ARG A 36 3.49 9.10 0.83
CA ARG A 36 3.33 8.44 -0.48
C ARG A 36 3.37 9.45 -1.62
N CYS A 37 2.89 10.67 -1.39
CA CYS A 37 2.91 11.74 -2.37
C CYS A 37 4.34 12.21 -2.62
N GLU A 38 5.16 12.37 -1.58
CA GLU A 38 6.58 12.74 -1.73
C GLU A 38 7.33 11.73 -2.60
N ARG A 39 7.13 10.43 -2.35
CA ARG A 39 7.72 9.35 -3.15
C ARG A 39 7.21 9.38 -4.60
N PHE A 40 5.94 9.68 -4.79
CA PHE A 40 5.34 9.70 -6.12
C PHE A 40 5.74 10.95 -6.92
N SER A 41 5.91 12.12 -6.29
CA SER A 41 6.50 13.31 -6.92
C SER A 41 7.93 13.05 -7.39
N ALA A 42 8.74 12.37 -6.56
CA ALA A 42 10.09 11.98 -6.97
C ALA A 42 10.07 10.98 -8.14
N LEU A 43 9.12 10.03 -8.14
CA LEU A 43 8.91 9.09 -9.24
C LEU A 43 8.50 9.81 -10.54
N LEU A 44 7.54 10.73 -10.48
CA LEU A 44 7.11 11.53 -11.63
C LEU A 44 8.28 12.33 -12.20
N SER A 45 9.07 12.98 -11.34
CA SER A 45 10.25 13.73 -11.76
C SER A 45 11.24 12.85 -12.52
N GLN A 46 11.56 11.66 -12.00
CA GLN A 46 12.44 10.70 -12.68
C GLN A 46 11.88 10.24 -14.03
N MET A 47 10.58 9.99 -14.12
CA MET A 47 9.95 9.59 -15.39
C MET A 47 9.98 10.71 -16.43
N LYS A 48 9.76 11.97 -16.03
CA LYS A 48 9.84 13.13 -16.93
C LYS A 48 11.26 13.41 -17.44
N GLU A 49 12.28 13.11 -16.63
CA GLU A 49 13.68 13.19 -17.04
C GLU A 49 14.04 12.12 -18.09
N GLU A 50 13.46 10.94 -17.99
CA GLU A 50 13.73 9.81 -18.88
C GLU A 50 12.88 9.83 -20.15
N GLU A 51 11.67 10.39 -20.07
CA GLU A 51 10.71 10.48 -21.16
C GLU A 51 10.36 11.96 -21.41
N PRO A 52 11.16 12.70 -22.20
CA PRO A 52 10.95 14.13 -22.42
C PRO A 52 9.56 14.48 -22.96
N ASP A 53 8.95 13.58 -23.74
CA ASP A 53 7.61 13.73 -24.29
C ASP A 53 6.49 13.60 -23.25
N PHE A 54 6.79 13.09 -22.06
CA PHE A 54 5.85 13.01 -20.94
C PHE A 54 6.10 14.15 -19.97
N GLN A 55 5.27 15.20 -20.02
CA GLN A 55 5.33 16.32 -19.10
C GLN A 55 3.95 16.62 -18.52
N THR A 56 3.90 16.90 -17.22
CA THR A 56 2.73 17.46 -16.53
C THR A 56 2.80 18.99 -16.55
N GLU A 57 1.67 19.68 -16.48
CA GLU A 57 1.66 21.16 -16.38
C GLU A 57 2.14 21.61 -14.99
N GLY A 58 1.83 20.83 -13.96
CA GLY A 58 2.27 21.09 -12.59
C GLY A 58 1.93 19.94 -11.65
N GLU A 59 2.71 19.81 -10.59
CA GLU A 59 2.55 18.77 -9.58
C GLU A 59 2.38 19.41 -8.21
N PHE A 60 1.25 19.12 -7.57
CA PHE A 60 0.85 19.70 -6.30
C PHE A 60 0.57 18.57 -5.32
N MET A 61 0.93 18.78 -4.06
CA MET A 61 0.61 17.83 -2.99
C MET A 61 0.02 18.53 -1.78
N VAL A 62 -0.91 17.85 -1.11
CA VAL A 62 -1.43 18.30 0.18
C VAL A 62 -0.35 18.10 1.24
N ARG A 63 0.29 19.20 1.66
CA ARG A 63 1.36 19.17 2.65
C ARG A 63 0.84 18.63 3.98
N GLY A 64 1.43 17.53 4.45
CA GLY A 64 0.99 16.82 5.67
C GLY A 64 -0.23 15.91 5.47
N GLY A 65 -0.70 15.73 4.23
CA GLY A 65 -1.76 14.80 3.88
C GLY A 65 -3.16 15.17 4.38
N ILE A 66 -4.07 14.21 4.24
CA ILE A 66 -5.48 14.35 4.65
C ILE A 66 -5.58 14.60 6.16
N GLU A 67 -4.71 14.00 6.97
CA GLU A 67 -4.77 14.14 8.42
C GLU A 67 -4.62 15.60 8.86
N ARG A 68 -3.61 16.30 8.30
CA ARG A 68 -3.41 17.72 8.57
C ARG A 68 -4.52 18.57 7.94
N TYR A 69 -5.00 18.18 6.76
CA TYR A 69 -6.08 18.90 6.08
C TYR A 69 -7.34 18.96 6.93
N MET A 70 -7.82 17.84 7.48
CA MET A 70 -9.00 17.79 8.34
C MET A 70 -8.83 18.62 9.62
N LYS A 71 -7.63 18.63 10.22
CA LYS A 71 -7.32 19.49 11.38
C LYS A 71 -7.36 20.98 11.05
N THR A 72 -7.05 21.33 9.80
CA THR A 72 -7.03 22.73 9.32
C THR A 72 -8.45 23.19 8.95
N PHE A 73 -9.27 22.30 8.41
CA PHE A 73 -10.65 22.55 8.01
C PHE A 73 -11.60 21.68 8.85
N PRO A 74 -11.96 22.11 10.08
CA PRO A 74 -12.73 21.27 11.00
C PRO A 74 -14.13 20.90 10.50
N GLN A 75 -14.66 21.59 9.49
CA GLN A 75 -15.93 21.31 8.81
C GLN A 75 -15.78 20.36 7.62
N GLY A 76 -14.55 19.92 7.31
CA GLY A 76 -14.25 19.01 6.21
C GLY A 76 -13.73 19.69 4.94
N GLY A 77 -14.03 20.97 4.72
CA GLY A 77 -13.56 21.69 3.52
C GLY A 77 -14.01 21.00 2.23
N PHE A 78 -13.07 20.64 1.37
CA PHE A 78 -13.31 19.85 0.14
C PHE A 78 -13.31 18.34 0.36
N TRP A 79 -12.99 17.86 1.57
CA TRP A 79 -12.96 16.43 1.87
C TRP A 79 -14.36 15.90 2.16
N LYS A 80 -14.69 14.76 1.55
CA LYS A 80 -15.95 14.02 1.76
C LYS A 80 -15.70 12.69 2.46
N GLY A 81 -16.57 12.36 3.40
CA GLY A 81 -16.55 11.11 4.15
C GLY A 81 -15.40 11.02 5.15
N LYS A 82 -15.00 9.79 5.45
CA LYS A 82 -14.03 9.48 6.51
C LYS A 82 -12.66 9.13 5.94
N ASN A 83 -11.59 9.46 6.65
CA ASN A 83 -10.22 9.10 6.28
C ASN A 83 -9.77 7.85 7.04
N PHE A 84 -9.47 6.77 6.32
CA PHE A 84 -9.00 5.52 6.92
C PHE A 84 -7.58 5.66 7.50
N LEU A 85 -7.38 5.16 8.72
CA LEU A 85 -6.11 5.15 9.45
C LEU A 85 -5.61 3.72 9.70
N PHE A 86 -4.31 3.52 9.54
CA PHE A 86 -3.64 2.22 9.74
C PHE A 86 -3.26 1.96 11.21
N ASP A 87 -4.11 2.38 12.15
CA ASP A 87 -3.90 2.20 13.58
C ASP A 87 -5.24 1.94 14.31
N LYS A 88 -5.20 1.88 15.65
CA LYS A 88 -6.36 1.56 16.48
C LYS A 88 -7.52 2.55 16.36
N ARG A 89 -7.28 3.77 15.87
CA ARG A 89 -8.33 4.78 15.63
C ARG A 89 -9.24 4.38 14.47
N GLN A 90 -8.73 3.58 13.53
CA GLN A 90 -9.39 3.08 12.32
C GLN A 90 -9.82 4.16 11.31
N GLU A 91 -10.36 5.28 11.78
CA GLU A 91 -10.82 6.39 10.96
C GLU A 91 -10.55 7.75 11.60
N GLN A 92 -10.56 8.78 10.77
CA GLN A 92 -10.53 10.18 11.15
C GLN A 92 -11.65 10.91 10.41
N VAL A 93 -12.35 11.77 11.13
CA VAL A 93 -13.42 12.63 10.61
C VAL A 93 -13.10 14.09 10.94
N PRO A 94 -13.68 15.06 10.23
CA PRO A 94 -13.57 16.47 10.61
C PRO A 94 -14.33 16.75 11.92
N ASP A 95 -13.69 17.46 12.84
CA ASP A 95 -14.17 17.63 14.23
C ASP A 95 -15.56 18.29 14.37
N LYS A 96 -15.96 19.12 13.39
CA LYS A 96 -17.21 19.88 13.40
C LYS A 96 -18.18 19.46 12.30
N LYS A 97 -17.98 18.28 11.71
CA LYS A 97 -18.88 17.74 10.67
C LYS A 97 -19.89 16.76 11.31
N PRO A 98 -21.21 17.00 11.19
CA PRO A 98 -22.23 16.11 11.74
C PRO A 98 -22.16 14.70 11.16
N GLN A 99 -22.58 13.70 11.95
CA GLN A 99 -22.55 12.30 11.51
C GLN A 99 -23.49 12.04 10.33
N GLU A 100 -24.64 12.72 10.29
CA GLU A 100 -25.63 12.59 9.21
C GLU A 100 -25.05 13.02 7.85
N GLU A 101 -24.21 14.07 7.85
CA GLU A 101 -23.54 14.54 6.64
C GLU A 101 -22.45 13.54 6.20
N LEU A 102 -21.70 12.98 7.16
CA LEU A 102 -20.71 11.94 6.88
C LEU A 102 -21.35 10.67 6.30
N ASP A 103 -22.52 10.28 6.77
CA ASP A 103 -23.25 9.10 6.30
C ASP A 103 -23.79 9.31 4.87
N GLN A 104 -24.19 10.54 4.53
CA GLN A 104 -24.59 10.91 3.16
C GLN A 104 -23.42 10.94 2.17
N GLU A 105 -22.19 11.10 2.67
CA GLU A 105 -20.96 11.12 1.86
C GLU A 105 -20.32 9.75 1.65
N VAL A 106 -20.95 8.68 2.12
CA VAL A 106 -20.45 7.31 1.91
C VAL A 106 -20.61 6.93 0.44
N GLU A 107 -19.47 6.75 -0.24
CA GLU A 107 -19.42 6.26 -1.64
C GLU A 107 -18.91 4.81 -1.73
N SER A 108 -18.41 4.24 -0.63
CA SER A 108 -17.89 2.88 -0.59
C SER A 108 -19.01 1.86 -0.41
N HIS A 109 -18.79 0.66 -0.94
CA HIS A 109 -19.78 -0.42 -0.94
C HIS A 109 -19.22 -1.68 -0.27
N CYS A 110 -20.10 -2.46 0.35
CA CYS A 110 -19.78 -3.78 0.87
C CYS A 110 -19.40 -4.72 -0.27
N SER A 111 -18.26 -5.41 -0.17
CA SER A 111 -17.80 -6.36 -1.18
C SER A 111 -18.68 -7.62 -1.31
N LYS A 112 -19.59 -7.88 -0.36
CA LYS A 112 -20.55 -8.99 -0.41
C LYS A 112 -21.92 -8.58 -0.97
N CYS A 113 -22.65 -7.72 -0.27
CA CYS A 113 -24.03 -7.34 -0.64
C CYS A 113 -24.12 -6.14 -1.57
N LYS A 114 -23.01 -5.43 -1.82
CA LYS A 114 -22.94 -4.22 -2.65
C LYS A 114 -23.72 -3.01 -2.11
N GLU A 115 -24.28 -3.08 -0.91
CA GLU A 115 -24.86 -1.91 -0.23
C GLU A 115 -23.80 -0.91 0.23
N LEU A 116 -24.19 0.37 0.38
CA LEU A 116 -23.32 1.42 0.91
C LEU A 116 -22.77 1.04 2.30
N CYS A 117 -21.48 1.24 2.48
CA CYS A 117 -20.78 0.90 3.72
C CYS A 117 -19.52 1.75 3.88
N GLY A 118 -19.54 2.70 4.81
CA GLY A 118 -18.39 3.55 5.14
C GLY A 118 -17.47 2.97 6.23
N GLU A 119 -17.90 1.91 6.91
CA GLU A 119 -17.19 1.35 8.05
C GLU A 119 -16.23 0.24 7.62
N TYR A 120 -14.93 0.47 7.83
CA TYR A 120 -13.90 -0.53 7.60
C TYR A 120 -13.37 -1.08 8.93
N ARG A 121 -13.75 -2.33 9.25
CA ARG A 121 -13.31 -3.02 10.48
C ARG A 121 -12.14 -3.98 10.27
N GLY A 122 -11.62 -4.08 9.05
CA GLY A 122 -10.62 -5.09 8.69
C GLY A 122 -11.17 -6.52 8.79
N GLY A 123 -10.28 -7.51 8.79
CA GLY A 123 -10.63 -8.93 8.95
C GLY A 123 -11.01 -9.66 7.65
N PHE A 124 -11.38 -8.94 6.59
CA PHE A 124 -11.67 -9.52 5.28
C PHE A 124 -10.65 -9.08 4.24
N LYS A 125 -10.24 -10.04 3.40
CA LYS A 125 -9.31 -9.84 2.30
C LYS A 125 -9.89 -10.41 1.02
N CYS A 126 -9.49 -9.84 -0.10
CA CYS A 126 -9.78 -10.39 -1.42
C CYS A 126 -9.23 -11.82 -1.53
N SER A 127 -10.10 -12.76 -1.89
CA SER A 127 -9.82 -14.19 -2.00
C SER A 127 -9.05 -14.55 -3.28
N VAL A 128 -8.94 -13.63 -4.24
CA VAL A 128 -8.13 -13.87 -5.45
C VAL A 128 -6.67 -14.08 -5.08
N LYS A 129 -6.09 -15.14 -5.64
CA LYS A 129 -4.69 -15.52 -5.45
C LYS A 129 -3.77 -14.33 -5.76
N ASP A 130 -2.83 -14.09 -4.85
CA ASP A 130 -1.83 -13.00 -4.91
C ASP A 130 -2.39 -11.57 -4.83
N CYS A 131 -3.69 -11.38 -4.58
CA CYS A 131 -4.28 -10.06 -4.37
C CYS A 131 -4.27 -9.69 -2.89
N GLN A 132 -5.02 -10.42 -2.06
CA GLN A 132 -5.07 -10.29 -0.59
C GLN A 132 -5.30 -8.86 -0.06
N VAL A 133 -5.77 -7.94 -0.91
CA VAL A 133 -6.05 -6.57 -0.47
C VAL A 133 -7.20 -6.59 0.53
N PRO A 134 -7.17 -5.73 1.55
CA PRO A 134 -8.28 -5.63 2.46
C PRO A 134 -9.52 -5.09 1.74
N ILE A 135 -10.69 -5.57 2.16
CA ILE A 135 -11.99 -5.23 1.56
C ILE A 135 -12.99 -4.82 2.64
N ILE A 136 -13.99 -4.04 2.25
CA ILE A 136 -15.05 -3.56 3.13
C ILE A 136 -16.18 -4.61 3.15
N VAL A 137 -16.58 -5.04 4.34
CA VAL A 137 -17.72 -5.92 4.54
C VAL A 137 -18.58 -5.33 5.65
N CYS A 138 -19.85 -5.01 5.37
CA CYS A 138 -20.78 -4.42 6.33
C CYS A 138 -21.10 -5.38 7.49
N ALA A 139 -21.56 -4.86 8.62
CA ALA A 139 -21.83 -5.64 9.84
C ALA A 139 -22.70 -6.87 9.58
N SER A 140 -23.84 -6.69 8.90
CA SER A 140 -24.76 -7.81 8.58
C SER A 140 -24.10 -8.92 7.78
N CYS A 141 -23.26 -8.56 6.79
CA CYS A 141 -22.52 -9.55 6.01
C CYS A 141 -21.39 -10.22 6.83
N ARG A 142 -20.75 -9.49 7.74
CA ARG A 142 -19.72 -10.08 8.63
C ARG A 142 -20.35 -11.16 9.52
N ASP A 143 -21.49 -10.85 10.12
CA ASP A 143 -22.21 -11.77 11.01
C ASP A 143 -22.70 -13.00 10.25
N ALA A 144 -23.27 -12.81 9.05
CA ALA A 144 -23.67 -13.90 8.18
C ALA A 144 -22.48 -14.80 7.77
N LEU A 145 -21.28 -14.24 7.62
CA LEU A 145 -20.08 -14.98 7.24
C LEU A 145 -19.36 -15.65 8.41
N ALA A 146 -19.63 -15.25 9.66
CA ALA A 146 -18.94 -15.78 10.86
C ALA A 146 -19.14 -17.29 11.03
N GLY A 147 -20.30 -17.83 10.67
CA GLY A 147 -20.60 -19.27 10.68
C GLY A 147 -20.61 -19.94 9.30
N ALA A 148 -20.35 -19.19 8.23
CA ALA A 148 -20.47 -19.71 6.87
C ALA A 148 -19.25 -20.56 6.45
N PRO A 149 -19.45 -21.55 5.55
CA PRO A 149 -18.37 -22.37 5.02
C PRO A 149 -17.40 -21.55 4.14
N ALA A 150 -16.19 -22.07 3.91
CA ALA A 150 -15.09 -21.33 3.29
C ALA A 150 -15.43 -20.80 1.88
N GLU A 151 -16.26 -21.52 1.14
CA GLU A 151 -16.71 -21.17 -0.20
C GLU A 151 -17.57 -19.90 -0.18
N ALA A 152 -18.41 -19.73 0.84
CA ALA A 152 -19.25 -18.54 1.01
C ALA A 152 -18.45 -17.27 1.37
N ARG A 153 -17.21 -17.45 1.85
CA ARG A 153 -16.24 -16.40 2.19
C ARG A 153 -15.34 -16.00 1.01
N THR A 154 -15.63 -16.48 -0.19
CA THR A 154 -14.95 -16.02 -1.40
C THR A 154 -15.45 -14.62 -1.77
N LEU A 155 -14.61 -13.62 -1.53
CA LEU A 155 -14.92 -12.21 -1.76
C LEU A 155 -13.85 -11.59 -2.64
N GLN A 156 -14.25 -10.69 -3.54
CA GLN A 156 -13.33 -10.01 -4.44
C GLN A 156 -13.30 -8.51 -4.15
N CYS A 157 -12.13 -7.89 -4.37
CA CYS A 157 -12.03 -6.43 -4.39
C CYS A 157 -12.48 -5.90 -5.75
N PRO A 158 -12.85 -4.61 -5.87
CA PRO A 158 -13.33 -4.04 -7.14
C PRO A 158 -12.39 -4.26 -8.33
N LEU A 159 -11.06 -4.14 -8.12
CA LEU A 159 -10.08 -4.37 -9.19
C LEU A 159 -10.02 -5.82 -9.64
N CYS A 160 -10.31 -6.79 -8.76
CA CYS A 160 -10.37 -8.20 -9.14
C CYS A 160 -11.66 -8.54 -9.88
N GLU A 161 -12.79 -7.92 -9.49
CA GLU A 161 -14.07 -8.05 -10.20
C GLU A 161 -13.97 -7.52 -11.63
N GLU A 162 -13.24 -6.41 -11.83
CA GLU A 162 -12.92 -5.86 -13.16
C GLU A 162 -11.88 -6.69 -13.94
N GLY A 163 -11.29 -7.73 -13.35
CA GLY A 163 -10.18 -8.47 -13.98
C GLY A 163 -8.89 -7.64 -14.14
N PHE A 164 -8.74 -6.52 -13.42
CA PHE A 164 -7.63 -5.60 -13.57
C PHE A 164 -6.38 -6.08 -12.82
N VAL A 165 -5.30 -6.33 -13.56
CA VAL A 165 -4.03 -6.87 -13.03
C VAL A 165 -2.83 -6.03 -13.48
N LEU A 166 -1.97 -5.67 -12.52
CA LEU A 166 -0.70 -4.96 -12.76
C LEU A 166 0.53 -5.81 -12.48
N ARG A 167 0.40 -6.94 -11.80
CA ARG A 167 1.54 -7.74 -11.33
C ARG A 167 2.43 -8.21 -12.49
N ASP A 168 1.80 -8.52 -13.61
CA ASP A 168 2.46 -9.05 -14.81
C ASP A 168 3.05 -7.93 -15.70
N LYS A 169 2.74 -6.66 -15.42
CA LYS A 169 3.34 -5.52 -16.14
C LYS A 169 4.74 -5.23 -15.63
N GLU A 170 5.63 -4.83 -16.52
CA GLU A 170 6.96 -4.38 -16.16
C GLU A 170 6.95 -2.97 -15.56
N ALA A 171 7.86 -2.72 -14.62
CA ALA A 171 8.09 -1.39 -14.10
C ALA A 171 9.04 -0.62 -15.05
N PRO A 172 8.91 0.70 -15.15
CA PRO A 172 9.80 1.49 -16.00
C PRO A 172 11.25 1.38 -15.50
N LYS A 173 12.19 1.34 -16.43
CA LYS A 173 13.63 1.24 -16.15
C LYS A 173 14.19 2.60 -15.77
N LEU A 174 13.97 2.97 -14.51
CA LEU A 174 14.47 4.24 -13.99
C LEU A 174 15.96 4.16 -13.69
N LYS A 175 16.79 5.02 -14.28
CA LYS A 175 18.25 5.09 -14.06
C LYS A 175 18.58 5.23 -12.57
N ALA A 176 17.82 6.04 -11.85
CA ALA A 176 17.97 6.21 -10.41
C ALA A 176 17.61 4.95 -9.61
N ALA A 177 16.67 4.13 -10.09
CA ALA A 177 16.33 2.86 -9.46
C ALA A 177 17.38 1.78 -9.76
N GLU A 178 17.91 1.76 -10.98
CA GLU A 178 19.00 0.85 -11.37
C GLU A 178 20.28 1.13 -10.59
N LYS A 179 20.67 2.41 -10.45
CA LYS A 179 21.80 2.82 -9.61
C LYS A 179 21.62 2.37 -8.15
N ARG A 180 20.45 2.60 -7.56
CA ARG A 180 20.14 2.15 -6.19
C ARG A 180 20.23 0.63 -6.04
N LYS A 181 19.80 -0.15 -7.05
CA LYS A 181 19.91 -1.62 -7.06
C LYS A 181 21.38 -2.07 -7.16
N ALA A 182 22.18 -1.39 -7.98
CA ALA A 182 23.61 -1.65 -8.11
C ALA A 182 24.32 -1.37 -6.77
N ASP A 183 24.05 -0.22 -6.15
CA ASP A 183 24.63 0.18 -4.87
C ASP A 183 24.23 -0.79 -3.74
N ALA A 184 22.95 -1.19 -3.68
CA ALA A 184 22.46 -2.15 -2.69
C ALA A 184 23.10 -3.53 -2.85
N SER A 185 23.25 -4.00 -4.09
CA SER A 185 23.94 -5.26 -4.41
C SER A 185 25.40 -5.21 -4.00
N ALA A 186 26.10 -4.12 -4.32
CA ALA A 186 27.48 -3.90 -3.90
C ALA A 186 27.63 -3.87 -2.37
N HIS A 187 26.71 -3.22 -1.65
CA HIS A 187 26.70 -3.19 -0.19
C HIS A 187 26.43 -4.57 0.43
N ALA A 188 25.50 -5.35 -0.13
CA ALA A 188 25.21 -6.71 0.31
C ALA A 188 26.41 -7.65 0.10
N MET A 189 27.07 -7.57 -1.06
CA MET A 189 28.30 -8.30 -1.36
C MET A 189 29.43 -7.93 -0.39
N GLY A 190 29.61 -6.64 -0.09
CA GLY A 190 30.59 -6.18 0.89
C GLY A 190 30.34 -6.72 2.30
N LYS A 191 29.08 -6.76 2.75
CA LYS A 191 28.72 -7.39 4.04
C LYS A 191 28.96 -8.90 4.06
N ALA A 192 28.65 -9.59 2.96
CA ALA A 192 28.89 -11.03 2.84
C ALA A 192 30.39 -11.35 2.90
N ALA A 193 31.23 -10.62 2.15
CA ALA A 193 32.68 -10.78 2.17
C ALA A 193 33.28 -10.52 3.56
N LYS A 194 32.83 -9.46 4.26
CA LYS A 194 33.27 -9.15 5.62
C LYS A 194 32.86 -10.23 6.63
N ARG A 195 31.66 -10.81 6.47
CA ARG A 195 31.16 -11.91 7.31
C ARG A 195 31.94 -13.21 7.06
N MET A 196 32.28 -13.53 5.82
CA MET A 196 33.10 -14.69 5.48
C MET A 196 34.51 -14.58 6.05
N LYS A 197 35.15 -13.40 5.93
CA LYS A 197 36.48 -13.14 6.54
C LYS A 197 36.44 -13.31 8.06
N LYS A 198 35.41 -12.78 8.73
CA LYS A 198 35.21 -12.94 10.18
C LYS A 198 35.02 -14.41 10.61
N PHE A 199 34.47 -15.26 9.74
CA PHE A 199 34.34 -16.70 10.00
C PHE A 199 35.66 -17.45 9.78
N ALA A 200 36.42 -17.06 8.75
CA ALA A 200 37.72 -17.66 8.45
C ALA A 200 38.77 -17.36 9.53
N ASP A 201 38.75 -16.15 10.11
CA ASP A 201 39.71 -15.71 11.14
C ASP A 201 39.34 -16.21 12.56
N ARG A 202 38.29 -17.03 12.72
CA ARG A 202 37.81 -17.49 14.03
C ARG A 202 38.39 -18.89 14.34
N PRO A 203 39.03 -19.09 15.51
CA PRO A 203 39.50 -20.42 15.88
C PRO A 203 38.33 -21.41 15.96
N PRO A 204 38.53 -22.69 15.62
CA PRO A 204 37.47 -23.69 15.63
C PRO A 204 36.82 -23.76 17.01
N SER A 205 35.51 -23.54 17.06
CA SER A 205 34.73 -23.61 18.30
C SER A 205 34.55 -25.07 18.70
N THR A 206 34.96 -25.42 19.91
CA THR A 206 34.63 -26.71 20.54
C THR A 206 33.24 -26.73 21.16
N ARG A 207 32.48 -25.62 21.09
CA ARG A 207 31.12 -25.52 21.63
C ARG A 207 30.09 -25.64 20.50
N LEU A 208 29.22 -26.64 20.61
CA LEU A 208 27.96 -26.75 19.88
C LEU A 208 26.90 -25.93 20.60
N PHE A 209 26.29 -24.97 19.90
CA PHE A 209 25.15 -24.23 20.42
C PHE A 209 23.88 -24.88 19.88
N VAL A 210 23.19 -25.65 20.72
CA VAL A 210 21.92 -26.30 20.37
C VAL A 210 20.79 -25.35 20.76
N GLY A 211 20.23 -24.64 19.79
CA GLY A 211 19.07 -23.76 20.00
C GLY A 211 17.77 -24.52 19.76
N GLY A 212 16.98 -24.76 20.82
CA GLY A 212 15.56 -25.11 20.69
C GLY A 212 15.19 -26.60 20.63
N LEU A 213 15.97 -27.50 21.24
CA LEU A 213 15.54 -28.89 21.49
C LEU A 213 15.44 -29.13 23.01
N PRO A 214 14.36 -29.75 23.52
CA PRO A 214 14.34 -30.28 24.87
C PRO A 214 15.06 -31.64 24.82
N LEU A 215 16.32 -31.69 25.22
CA LEU A 215 17.02 -32.96 25.41
C LEU A 215 17.28 -33.14 26.89
N VAL A 216 16.60 -34.13 27.49
CA VAL A 216 17.08 -34.78 28.72
C VAL A 216 18.16 -35.75 28.26
N ILE A 217 19.37 -35.57 28.78
CA ILE A 217 20.48 -36.50 28.60
C ILE A 217 20.49 -37.36 29.86
N ASP A 218 20.03 -38.61 29.77
CA ASP A 218 20.35 -39.62 30.77
C ASP A 218 21.68 -40.27 30.37
N ALA A 219 22.65 -40.19 31.28
CA ALA A 219 23.91 -40.92 31.18
C ALA A 219 23.71 -42.31 31.79
N ALA A 220 23.86 -43.34 30.98
CA ALA A 220 24.22 -44.69 31.40
C ALA A 220 25.59 -45.03 30.79
#